data_AF-A0A2M9KKR5-F1
#
_entry.id   AF-A0A2M9KKR5-F1
#
_cell.length_a   1.000
_cell.length_b   1.000
_cell.length_c   1.000
_cell.angle_alpha   90.00
_cell.angle_beta   90.00
_cell.angle_gamma   90.00
#
_symmetry.space_group_name_H-M   'P 1'
#
loop_
_entity.id
_entity.type
_entity.pdbx_description
1 polymer ?
#
loop_
_entity_poly.entity_id
_entity_poly.type
_entity_poly.pdbx_seq_one_letter_code
_entity_poly.pdbx_strand_id
1 'polypeptide(L)'
;MTADDSLGGRLDDDDYPAYTMGRAAELLGTTPGFLRAIGEARLITPLRSEGGHRRYSRYQLRIAARARELVDQGIQVEAACRIVILEDQLEEAQRINAEFRRAAAGPRAGDQGEPRGEGAG
;
A
#
# COMPACT_ATOMS: atom_id res chain seq x y z
N MET A 1 1.45 -31.73 6.99
CA MET A 1 0.92 -30.36 6.88
C MET A 1 0.88 -29.78 8.28
N THR A 2 1.94 -29.07 8.64
CA THR A 2 2.16 -28.49 9.98
C THR A 2 1.34 -27.21 10.12
N ALA A 3 0.61 -27.07 11.22
CA ALA A 3 -0.19 -25.89 11.57
C ALA A 3 0.62 -24.60 11.80
N ASP A 4 1.92 -24.63 11.50
CA ASP A 4 2.90 -23.57 11.74
C ASP A 4 2.95 -22.56 10.59
N ASP A 5 2.64 -22.99 9.35
CA ASP A 5 2.68 -22.15 8.14
C ASP A 5 1.53 -21.12 8.10
N SER A 6 0.40 -21.43 8.74
CA SER A 6 -0.79 -20.56 8.80
C SER A 6 -0.67 -19.41 9.81
N LEU A 7 0.25 -19.51 10.78
CA LEU A 7 0.51 -18.43 11.75
C LEU A 7 1.51 -17.41 11.19
N GLY A 8 2.56 -17.87 10.48
CA GLY A 8 3.52 -16.99 9.81
C GLY A 8 2.88 -16.06 8.79
N GLY A 9 1.99 -16.59 7.94
CA GLY A 9 1.28 -15.78 6.94
C GLY A 9 0.32 -14.72 7.51
N ARG A 10 -0.19 -14.92 8.73
CA ARG A 10 -1.05 -13.92 9.43
C ARG A 10 -0.25 -12.87 10.19
N LEU A 11 0.99 -13.17 10.56
CA LEU A 11 1.88 -12.24 11.27
C LEU A 11 2.52 -11.23 10.31
N ASP A 12 2.68 -11.61 9.04
CA ASP A 12 3.16 -10.75 7.95
C ASP A 12 2.02 -10.14 7.11
N ASP A 13 0.77 -10.41 7.49
CA ASP A 13 -0.39 -9.73 6.90
C ASP A 13 -0.39 -8.25 7.34
N ASP A 14 0.05 -7.39 6.42
CA ASP A 14 0.15 -5.96 6.62
C ASP A 14 -1.20 -5.28 6.87
N ASP A 15 -2.30 -5.95 6.48
CA ASP A 15 -3.68 -5.50 6.68
C ASP A 15 -4.32 -6.03 7.97
N TYR A 16 -3.64 -6.94 8.68
CA TYR A 16 -4.14 -7.44 9.96
C TYR A 16 -4.19 -6.31 11.02
N PRO A 17 -5.36 -6.01 11.61
CA PRO A 17 -5.54 -4.83 12.45
C PRO A 17 -5.09 -5.09 13.90
N ALA A 18 -3.79 -5.25 14.09
CA ALA A 18 -3.17 -5.61 15.37
C ALA A 18 -3.09 -4.45 16.38
N TYR A 19 -3.02 -3.21 15.91
CA TYR A 19 -2.62 -2.08 16.75
C TYR A 19 -3.83 -1.35 17.33
N THR A 20 -3.81 -1.10 18.64
CA THR A 20 -4.81 -0.24 19.30
C THR A 20 -4.51 1.22 19.07
N MET A 21 -5.49 2.09 19.35
CA MET A 21 -5.35 3.53 19.25
C MET A 21 -4.11 4.10 19.96
N GLY A 22 -3.91 3.72 21.23
CA GLY A 22 -2.78 4.20 22.02
C GLY A 22 -1.45 3.71 21.47
N ARG A 23 -1.37 2.43 21.09
CA ARG A 23 -0.15 1.86 20.54
C ARG A 23 0.22 2.46 19.18
N ALA A 24 -0.78 2.70 18.33
CA ALA A 24 -0.60 3.39 17.05
C ALA A 24 -0.05 4.81 17.25
N ALA A 25 -0.61 5.56 18.21
CA ALA A 25 -0.16 6.92 18.51
C ALA A 25 1.30 6.94 19.00
N GLU A 26 1.65 6.02 19.89
CA GLU A 26 3.02 5.86 20.41
C GLU A 26 4.02 5.51 19.30
N LEU A 27 3.71 4.50 18.47
CA LEU A 27 4.57 4.06 17.37
C LEU A 27 4.86 5.17 16.36
N LEU A 28 3.89 6.07 16.14
CA LEU A 28 3.99 7.16 15.18
C LEU A 28 4.49 8.47 15.80
N GLY A 29 4.82 8.49 17.10
CA GLY A 29 5.22 9.71 17.80
C GLY A 29 4.18 10.82 17.72
N THR A 30 2.90 10.44 17.77
CA THR A 30 1.76 11.35 17.56
C THR A 30 0.72 11.19 18.67
N THR A 31 -0.41 11.91 18.55
CA THR A 31 -1.50 11.85 19.52
C THR A 31 -2.66 10.99 19.03
N PRO A 32 -3.48 10.43 19.94
CA PRO A 32 -4.76 9.85 19.55
C PRO A 32 -5.68 10.84 18.83
N GLY A 33 -5.56 12.14 19.10
CA GLY A 33 -6.31 13.20 18.41
C GLY A 33 -5.96 13.28 16.93
N PHE A 34 -4.66 13.24 16.60
CA PHE A 34 -4.20 13.21 15.21
C PHE A 34 -4.77 12.03 14.43
N LEU A 35 -4.70 10.83 15.01
CA LEU A 35 -5.22 9.62 14.35
C LEU A 35 -6.76 9.63 14.20
N ARG A 36 -7.49 10.36 15.06
CA ARG A 36 -8.93 10.62 14.85
C ARG A 36 -9.13 11.59 13.70
N ALA A 37 -8.38 12.69 13.65
CA ALA A 37 -8.48 13.71 12.61
C ALA A 37 -8.23 13.12 11.22
N ILE A 38 -7.17 12.33 11.02
CA ILE A 38 -6.93 11.68 9.72
C ILE A 38 -7.99 10.62 9.38
N GLY A 39 -8.61 10.00 10.39
CA GLY A 39 -9.74 9.10 10.20
C GLY A 39 -11.02 9.81 9.79
N GLU A 40 -11.26 11.02 10.32
CA GLU A 40 -12.38 11.90 9.93
C GLU A 40 -12.19 12.43 8.50
N ALA A 41 -10.95 12.78 8.14
CA ALA A 41 -10.53 13.10 6.77
C ALA A 41 -10.53 11.88 5.81
N ARG A 42 -10.93 10.70 6.29
CA ARG A 42 -11.03 9.43 5.55
C ARG A 42 -9.73 8.93 4.92
N LEU A 43 -8.58 9.37 5.42
CA LEU A 43 -7.29 8.83 5.00
C LEU A 43 -7.16 7.36 5.41
N ILE A 44 -7.66 7.01 6.60
CA ILE A 44 -7.69 5.63 7.10
C ILE A 44 -9.06 5.28 7.69
N THR A 45 -9.50 4.04 7.45
CA THR A 45 -10.73 3.49 8.03
C THR A 45 -10.38 2.33 8.96
N PRO A 46 -10.15 2.59 10.27
CA PRO A 46 -9.77 1.52 11.19
C PRO A 46 -10.92 0.54 11.41
N LEU A 47 -10.58 -0.74 11.52
CA LEU A 47 -11.54 -1.75 11.96
C LEU A 47 -11.96 -1.45 13.40
N ARG A 48 -13.19 -1.78 13.76
CA ARG A 48 -13.64 -1.77 15.15
C ARG A 48 -13.68 -3.20 15.66
N SER A 49 -13.03 -3.46 16.79
CA SER A 49 -13.21 -4.73 17.51
C SER A 49 -14.65 -4.85 18.03
N GLU A 50 -15.04 -6.05 18.49
CA GLU A 50 -16.34 -6.28 19.14
C GLU A 50 -16.61 -5.31 20.31
N GLY A 51 -15.58 -4.96 21.09
CA GLY A 51 -15.65 -3.94 22.15
C GLY A 51 -15.66 -2.48 21.66
N GLY A 52 -15.80 -2.21 20.36
CA GLY A 52 -15.90 -0.86 19.79
C GLY A 52 -14.58 -0.08 19.62
N HIS A 53 -13.46 -0.62 20.11
CA HIS A 53 -12.14 0.01 20.00
C HIS A 53 -11.61 -0.01 18.56
N ARG A 54 -11.00 1.11 18.14
CA ARG A 54 -10.32 1.22 16.85
C ARG A 54 -9.08 0.35 16.81
N ARG A 55 -8.92 -0.38 15.71
CA ARG A 55 -7.83 -1.28 15.40
C ARG A 55 -7.23 -0.88 14.07
N TYR A 56 -5.90 -0.81 14.04
CA TYR A 56 -5.12 -0.33 12.90
C TYR A 56 -4.21 -1.44 12.40
N SER A 57 -4.08 -1.54 11.08
CA SER A 57 -3.13 -2.42 10.41
C SER A 57 -1.77 -1.75 10.21
N ARG A 58 -0.72 -2.51 9.86
CA ARG A 58 0.60 -1.92 9.55
C ARG A 58 0.51 -0.99 8.35
N TYR A 59 -0.23 -1.40 7.32
CA TYR A 59 -0.50 -0.56 6.14
C TYR A 59 -1.08 0.81 6.53
N GLN A 60 -2.10 0.81 7.40
CA GLN A 60 -2.71 2.05 7.88
C GLN A 60 -1.74 2.92 8.69
N LEU A 61 -0.82 2.32 9.46
CA LEU A 61 0.21 3.08 10.17
C LEU A 61 1.23 3.70 9.21
N ARG A 62 1.61 3.02 8.11
CA ARG A 62 2.49 3.59 7.08
C ARG A 62 1.87 4.83 6.43
N ILE A 63 0.58 4.75 6.05
CA ILE A 63 -0.17 5.89 5.52
C ILE A 63 -0.23 7.04 6.54
N ALA A 64 -0.53 6.73 7.81
CA ALA A 64 -0.60 7.73 8.86
C ALA A 64 0.76 8.40 9.14
N ALA A 65 1.86 7.65 9.04
CA ALA A 65 3.22 8.19 9.16
C ALA A 65 3.49 9.23 8.06
N ARG A 66 3.14 8.92 6.80
CA ARG A 66 3.29 9.86 5.69
C ARG A 66 2.50 11.15 5.90
N ALA A 67 1.25 11.05 6.35
CA ALA A 67 0.46 12.24 6.67
C ALA A 67 1.06 13.03 7.85
N ARG A 68 1.67 12.35 8.82
CA ARG A 68 2.34 13.01 9.96
C ARG A 68 3.53 13.84 9.49
N GLU A 69 4.36 13.30 8.60
CA GLU A 69 5.51 14.02 8.01
C GLU A 69 5.07 15.33 7.32
N LEU A 70 3.99 15.28 6.54
CA LEU A 70 3.46 16.46 5.86
C LEU A 70 2.96 17.51 6.86
N VAL A 71 2.29 17.06 7.93
CA VAL A 71 1.82 17.96 9.00
C VAL A 71 2.98 18.58 9.76
N ASP A 72 4.07 17.84 9.98
CA ASP A 72 5.31 18.39 10.57
C ASP A 72 5.98 19.44 9.69
N GLN A 73 5.75 19.40 8.37
CA GLN A 73 6.18 20.45 7.43
C GLN A 73 5.25 21.67 7.42
N GLY A 74 4.21 21.70 8.28
CA GLY A 74 3.26 22.80 8.40
C GLY A 74 2.04 22.68 7.47
N ILE A 75 1.86 21.54 6.80
CA ILE A 75 0.68 21.29 5.96
C ILE A 75 -0.52 20.99 6.86
N GLN A 76 -1.69 21.54 6.53
CA GLN A 76 -2.92 21.24 7.27
C GLN A 76 -3.32 19.77 7.12
N VAL A 77 -3.89 19.16 8.16
CA VAL A 77 -4.24 17.73 8.21
C VAL A 77 -5.08 17.30 7.01
N GLU A 78 -6.11 18.07 6.63
CA GLU A 78 -6.95 17.78 5.46
C GLU A 78 -6.15 17.77 4.15
N ALA A 79 -5.28 18.75 3.95
CA ALA A 79 -4.41 18.83 2.79
C ALA A 79 -3.41 17.67 2.77
N ALA A 80 -2.80 17.35 3.90
CA ALA A 80 -1.91 16.20 4.04
C ALA A 80 -2.62 14.89 3.69
N CYS A 81 -3.83 14.66 4.23
CA CYS A 81 -4.64 13.49 3.89
C CYS A 81 -4.93 13.41 2.39
N ARG A 82 -5.30 14.53 1.77
CA ARG A 82 -5.56 14.58 0.33
C ARG A 82 -4.32 14.26 -0.50
N ILE A 83 -3.16 14.78 -0.11
CA ILE A 83 -1.88 14.50 -0.76
C ILE A 83 -1.57 13.01 -0.70
N VAL A 84 -1.65 12.39 0.48
CA VAL A 84 -1.31 10.97 0.63
C VAL A 84 -2.25 10.07 -0.18
N ILE A 85 -3.56 10.37 -0.21
CA ILE A 85 -4.51 9.64 -1.07
C ILE A 85 -4.12 9.74 -2.55
N LEU A 86 -3.68 10.91 -3.00
CA LEU A 86 -3.27 11.10 -4.39
C LEU A 86 -1.93 10.43 -4.71
N GLU A 87 -0.99 10.42 -3.76
CA GLU A 87 0.27 9.67 -3.88
C GLU A 87 -0.01 8.16 -4.06
N ASP A 88 -0.89 7.59 -3.23
CA ASP A 88 -1.30 6.17 -3.31
C ASP A 88 -1.99 5.83 -4.64
N GLN A 89 -2.94 6.67 -5.06
CA GLN A 89 -3.61 6.52 -6.36
C GLN A 89 -2.64 6.62 -7.54
N LEU A 90 -1.64 7.50 -7.44
CA LEU A 90 -0.63 7.67 -8.48
C LEU A 90 0.28 6.45 -8.56
N GLU A 91 0.73 5.92 -7.43
CA GLU A 91 1.56 4.71 -7.38
C GLU A 91 0.81 3.51 -7.98
N GLU A 92 -0.46 3.33 -7.61
CA GLU A 92 -1.30 2.25 -8.16
C GLU A 92 -1.48 2.38 -9.68
N ALA A 93 -1.80 3.60 -10.16
CA ALA A 93 -1.95 3.84 -11.58
C ALA A 93 -0.64 3.60 -12.35
N GLN A 94 0.51 3.93 -11.77
CA GLN A 94 1.82 3.67 -12.36
C GLN A 94 2.13 2.18 -12.41
N ARG A 95 1.80 1.42 -11.35
CA ARG A 95 1.96 -0.03 -11.31
C ARG A 95 1.14 -0.72 -12.40
N ILE A 96 -0.15 -0.40 -12.47
CA ILE A 96 -1.06 -0.94 -13.50
C ILE A 96 -0.55 -0.61 -14.91
N ASN A 97 -0.12 0.63 -15.15
CA ASN A 97 0.45 1.03 -16.44
C ASN A 97 1.73 0.26 -16.79
N ALA A 98 2.60 0.01 -15.81
CA ALA A 98 3.81 -0.76 -16.02
C ALA A 98 3.49 -2.22 -16.37
N GLU A 99 2.50 -2.82 -15.72
CA GLU A 99 2.00 -4.17 -16.04
C GLU A 99 1.43 -4.24 -17.45
N PHE A 100 0.58 -3.28 -17.85
CA PHE A 100 0.06 -3.22 -19.22
C PHE A 100 1.17 -3.03 -20.26
N ARG A 101 2.18 -2.18 -19.98
CA ARG A 101 3.33 -2.01 -20.87
C ARG A 101 4.15 -3.30 -21.01
N ARG A 102 4.35 -4.04 -19.91
CA ARG A 102 5.04 -5.34 -19.95
C ARG A 102 4.25 -6.39 -20.74
N ALA A 103 2.93 -6.45 -20.55
CA ALA A 103 2.06 -7.35 -21.31
C ALA A 103 2.03 -7.00 -22.81
N ALA A 104 1.97 -5.70 -23.15
CA ALA A 104 2.02 -5.22 -24.53
C ALA A 104 3.40 -5.38 -25.20
N ALA A 105 4.48 -5.47 -24.42
CA ALA A 105 5.84 -5.71 -24.88
C ALA A 105 6.19 -7.22 -25.00
N GLY A 106 5.21 -8.12 -24.94
CA GLY A 106 5.36 -9.55 -25.19
C GLY A 106 6.20 -9.85 -26.46
N PRO A 107 6.85 -11.03 -26.51
CA PRO A 107 8.12 -11.24 -27.21
C PRO A 107 8.04 -10.75 -28.65
N ARG A 108 8.70 -9.62 -28.93
CA ARG A 108 8.87 -9.17 -30.31
C ARG A 108 9.68 -10.22 -31.04
N ALA A 109 9.00 -10.96 -31.92
CA ALA A 109 9.48 -11.51 -33.18
C ALA A 109 11.01 -11.48 -33.34
N GLY A 110 11.68 -12.44 -32.71
CA GLY A 110 13.10 -12.73 -32.90
C GLY A 110 13.36 -14.05 -33.62
N ASP A 111 12.31 -14.69 -34.18
CA ASP A 111 12.38 -15.97 -34.89
C ASP A 111 12.08 -15.82 -36.39
N GLN A 112 12.54 -14.71 -36.99
CA GLN A 112 12.64 -14.59 -38.45
C GLN A 112 14.11 -14.48 -38.83
N GLY A 113 14.87 -15.50 -38.43
CA GLY A 113 16.19 -15.80 -38.96
C GLY A 113 16.05 -16.75 -40.16
N GLU A 114 15.81 -16.14 -41.33
CA GLU A 114 16.35 -16.56 -42.63
C GLU A 114 15.75 -17.79 -43.36
N PRO A 115 15.18 -17.61 -44.57
CA PRO A 115 14.87 -18.72 -45.46
C PRO A 115 16.17 -19.22 -46.09
N ARG A 116 16.58 -20.47 -45.79
CA ARG A 116 17.60 -21.17 -46.56
C ARG A 116 17.05 -21.49 -47.96
N GLY A 117 17.20 -20.54 -48.87
CA GLY A 117 17.30 -20.80 -50.29
C GLY A 117 18.76 -21.01 -50.64
N GLU A 118 19.18 -22.27 -50.73
CA GLU A 118 20.39 -22.66 -51.46
C GLU A 118 20.04 -23.88 -52.30
N GLY A 119 20.09 -23.70 -53.62
CA GLY A 119 19.86 -24.74 -54.59
C GLY A 119 21.03 -25.73 -54.66
N ALA A 120 20.69 -26.98 -54.92
CA ALA A 120 21.57 -27.96 -55.54
C ALA A 120 20.70 -29.03 -56.20
N GLY A 121 20.87 -29.23 -57.51
CA GLY A 121 20.25 -30.30 -58.28
C GLY A 121 19.84 -29.87 -59.67
#